data_AF-A0A8T6NUN4-F1
#
_entry.id   AF-A0A8T6NUN4-F1
#
_cell.length_a   1.000
_cell.length_b   1.000
_cell.length_c   1.000
_cell.angle_alpha   90.00
_cell.angle_beta   90.00
_cell.angle_gamma   90.00
#
_symmetry.space_group_name_H-M   'P 1'
#
loop_
_entity.id
_entity.type
_entity.pdbx_description
1 polymer ?
#
loop_
_entity_poly.entity_id
_entity_poly.type
_entity_poly.pdbx_seq_one_letter_code
_entity_poly.pdbx_strand_id
1 'polypeptide(L)'
;MKRLLPFFLVASALACGVLQPETVEEVATQPAAAQPTQTTAAPTPTPDPLAACPQPGPDQQQVINEAGGYCLLVPAGMTLNANWNSYNTAADVVYTGDVLYPDGPESPSALVEVNVIGAPGIVTELTLSDYINNLAGPMGPFTVEGETTLGGQDAVIVIEPGMFALRGVYTLHNNTLYTLRTLPPDAGEGTPVDTTAIYELASRSFTFFTPQFDDEVRTPRDVCPEPVEGETQVFISLMDGICYLMPADFMPEAAASNWYVGGPDLGDVWPGSPSQVFIAA
;
A
#
# COMPACT_ATOMS: atom_id res chain seq x y z
N MET A 1 -10.90 27.65 49.29
CA MET A 1 -10.40 28.98 48.89
C MET A 1 -10.64 29.15 47.39
N LYS A 2 -11.56 30.06 47.03
CA LYS A 2 -11.94 30.38 45.65
C LYS A 2 -10.82 31.18 44.97
N ARG A 3 -10.36 30.76 43.78
CA ARG A 3 -9.64 31.64 42.86
C ARG A 3 -10.36 31.66 41.52
N LEU A 4 -11.00 32.79 41.25
CA LEU A 4 -11.51 33.18 39.95
C LEU A 4 -10.32 33.57 39.05
N LEU A 5 -10.37 33.19 37.77
CA LEU A 5 -9.58 33.82 36.71
C LEU A 5 -10.53 34.37 35.64
N PRO A 6 -10.16 35.49 34.99
CA PRO A 6 -11.11 36.35 34.28
C PRO A 6 -11.23 36.01 32.79
N PHE A 7 -12.45 36.21 32.31
CA PHE A 7 -12.85 36.33 30.91
C PHE A 7 -12.00 37.37 30.16
N PHE A 8 -11.38 36.97 29.05
CA PHE A 8 -10.90 37.91 28.03
C PHE A 8 -11.95 38.02 26.92
N LEU A 9 -12.57 39.20 26.85
CA LEU A 9 -13.38 39.68 25.74
C LEU A 9 -12.46 39.98 24.54
N VAL A 10 -12.68 39.34 23.41
CA VAL A 10 -12.10 39.77 22.11
C VAL A 10 -13.20 40.42 21.30
N ALA A 11 -12.94 41.66 20.88
CA ALA A 11 -13.84 42.55 20.19
C ALA A 11 -13.94 42.23 18.69
N SER A 12 -15.17 42.20 18.18
CA SER A 12 -15.48 42.16 16.75
C SER A 12 -15.16 43.49 16.09
N ALA A 13 -14.34 43.48 15.04
CA ALA A 13 -14.17 44.61 14.13
C ALA A 13 -15.02 44.38 12.86
N LEU A 14 -16.10 45.16 12.73
CA LEU A 14 -16.79 45.39 11.46
C LEU A 14 -15.84 46.13 10.50
N ALA A 15 -15.52 45.52 9.36
CA ALA A 15 -14.92 46.23 8.23
C ALA A 15 -16.01 46.61 7.23
N CYS A 16 -16.29 47.91 7.13
CA CYS A 16 -17.14 48.51 6.10
C CYS A 16 -16.53 48.35 4.71
N GLY A 17 -17.39 48.07 3.73
CA GLY A 17 -17.06 47.98 2.33
C GLY A 17 -16.60 49.32 1.73
N VAL A 18 -15.69 49.21 0.77
CA VAL A 18 -15.35 50.29 -0.16
C VAL A 18 -15.72 49.80 -1.55
N LEU A 19 -16.70 50.48 -2.16
CA LEU A 19 -17.07 50.33 -3.58
C LEU A 19 -15.92 50.87 -4.44
N GLN A 20 -15.29 50.01 -5.23
CA GLN A 20 -14.32 50.40 -6.25
C GLN A 20 -15.05 50.85 -7.53
N PRO A 21 -14.66 51.99 -8.14
CA PRO A 21 -15.19 52.41 -9.43
C PRO A 21 -14.55 51.58 -10.56
N GLU A 22 -15.38 51.08 -11.47
CA GLU A 22 -14.96 50.43 -12.71
C GLU A 22 -14.33 51.47 -13.64
N THR A 23 -13.02 51.33 -13.88
CA THR A 23 -12.32 52.02 -14.97
C THR A 23 -12.67 51.36 -16.29
N VAL A 24 -13.32 52.11 -17.18
CA VAL A 24 -13.57 51.72 -18.57
C VAL A 24 -12.25 51.79 -19.34
N GLU A 25 -11.70 50.63 -19.69
CA GLU A 25 -10.47 50.49 -20.46
C GLU A 25 -10.76 50.62 -21.96
N GLU A 26 -10.07 51.54 -22.61
CA GLU A 26 -10.16 51.87 -24.03
C GLU A 26 -9.51 50.75 -24.86
N VAL A 27 -10.33 50.02 -25.62
CA VAL A 27 -9.87 48.92 -26.49
C VAL A 27 -9.12 49.47 -27.69
N ALA A 28 -7.79 49.53 -27.59
CA ALA A 28 -6.91 49.75 -28.72
C ALA A 28 -6.96 48.54 -29.68
N THR A 29 -7.37 48.77 -30.93
CA THR A 29 -7.41 47.73 -31.97
C THR A 29 -5.98 47.42 -32.44
N GLN A 30 -5.43 46.30 -31.96
CA GLN A 30 -4.11 45.81 -32.34
C GLN A 30 -4.18 45.06 -33.70
N PRO A 31 -3.23 45.28 -34.64
CA PRO A 31 -3.21 44.59 -35.92
C PRO A 31 -2.98 43.08 -35.74
N ALA A 32 -3.78 42.26 -36.43
CA ALA A 32 -3.68 40.81 -36.40
C ALA A 32 -2.32 40.33 -36.92
N ALA A 33 -1.45 39.92 -35.99
CA ALA A 33 -0.24 39.16 -36.30
C ALA A 33 -0.63 37.71 -36.63
N ALA A 34 -0.16 37.20 -37.77
CA ALA A 34 -0.35 35.81 -38.14
C ALA A 34 0.22 34.88 -37.07
N GLN A 35 -0.62 34.04 -36.47
CA GLN A 35 -0.18 33.04 -35.49
C GLN A 35 0.71 32.00 -36.18
N PRO A 36 1.88 31.67 -35.60
CA PRO A 36 2.69 30.56 -36.10
C PRO A 36 1.89 29.27 -35.96
N THR A 37 1.72 28.54 -37.06
CA THR A 37 1.12 27.21 -37.07
C THR A 37 2.06 26.28 -36.30
N GLN A 38 1.77 26.04 -35.01
CA GLN A 38 2.49 25.03 -34.25
C GLN A 38 2.13 23.67 -34.85
N THR A 39 3.10 23.06 -35.52
CA THR A 39 3.01 21.65 -35.91
C THR A 39 3.02 20.82 -34.63
N THR A 40 1.84 20.41 -34.16
CA THR A 40 1.71 19.43 -33.09
C THR A 40 2.36 18.14 -33.57
N ALA A 41 3.50 17.78 -32.99
CA ALA A 41 4.13 16.50 -33.24
C ALA A 41 3.14 15.39 -32.88
N ALA A 42 3.03 14.39 -33.75
CA ALA A 42 2.22 13.21 -33.46
C ALA A 42 2.72 12.57 -32.16
N PRO A 43 1.82 12.15 -31.25
CA PRO A 43 2.22 11.48 -30.03
C PRO A 43 3.05 10.24 -30.39
N THR A 44 4.26 10.15 -29.84
CA THR A 44 5.09 8.95 -29.93
C THR A 44 4.29 7.79 -29.32
N PRO A 45 4.21 6.62 -29.99
CA PRO A 45 3.53 5.47 -29.42
C PRO A 45 4.16 5.11 -28.07
N THR A 46 3.33 5.00 -27.03
CA THR A 46 3.75 4.50 -25.72
C THR A 46 4.27 3.07 -25.92
N PRO A 47 5.49 2.73 -25.46
CA PRO A 47 6.01 1.38 -25.54
C PRO A 47 5.05 0.39 -24.85
N ASP A 48 4.90 -0.80 -25.43
CA ASP A 48 4.15 -1.90 -24.81
C ASP A 48 4.85 -2.27 -23.48
N PRO A 49 4.20 -2.07 -22.32
CA PRO A 49 4.81 -2.38 -21.02
C PRO A 49 5.15 -3.86 -20.87
N LEU A 50 4.46 -4.74 -21.57
CA LEU A 50 4.68 -6.19 -21.51
C LEU A 50 5.94 -6.63 -22.27
N ALA A 51 6.46 -5.79 -23.16
CA ALA A 51 7.69 -6.09 -23.89
C ALA A 51 8.92 -6.18 -22.97
N ALA A 52 8.85 -5.60 -21.77
CA ALA A 52 9.90 -5.71 -20.76
C ALA A 52 9.86 -7.03 -19.99
N CYS A 53 8.74 -7.78 -20.03
CA CYS A 53 8.56 -8.95 -19.20
C CYS A 53 9.41 -10.14 -19.65
N PRO A 54 10.04 -10.84 -18.70
CA PRO A 54 10.87 -12.00 -19.01
C PRO A 54 10.02 -13.09 -19.66
N GLN A 55 10.52 -13.67 -20.75
CA GLN A 55 9.82 -14.74 -21.44
C GLN A 55 10.00 -16.07 -20.70
N PRO A 56 8.94 -16.86 -20.47
CA PRO A 56 9.04 -18.10 -19.74
C PRO A 56 9.80 -19.17 -20.53
N GLY A 57 10.70 -19.89 -19.86
CA GLY A 57 11.26 -21.15 -20.36
C GLY A 57 10.29 -22.34 -20.25
N PRO A 58 10.72 -23.56 -20.63
CA PRO A 58 9.85 -24.75 -20.67
C PRO A 58 9.21 -25.14 -19.33
N ASP A 59 9.89 -24.88 -18.22
CA ASP A 59 9.46 -25.24 -16.86
C ASP A 59 9.02 -24.03 -16.04
N GLN A 60 8.72 -22.92 -16.73
CA GLN A 60 8.37 -21.65 -16.12
C GLN A 60 7.02 -21.18 -16.66
N GLN A 61 6.30 -20.42 -15.87
CA GLN A 61 5.16 -19.64 -16.31
C GLN A 61 5.38 -18.18 -15.95
N GLN A 62 4.83 -17.31 -16.78
CA GLN A 62 4.93 -15.88 -16.60
C GLN A 62 3.72 -15.38 -15.80
N VAL A 63 3.99 -14.57 -14.80
CA VAL A 63 2.98 -13.84 -14.02
C VAL A 63 3.07 -12.38 -14.44
N ILE A 64 1.95 -11.80 -14.86
CA ILE A 64 1.84 -10.39 -15.23
C ILE A 64 0.72 -9.80 -14.41
N ASN A 65 1.00 -8.69 -13.71
CA ASN A 65 -0.03 -7.85 -13.16
C ASN A 65 0.10 -6.43 -13.71
N GLU A 66 -0.77 -6.11 -14.67
CA GLU A 66 -0.77 -4.81 -15.34
C GLU A 66 -1.14 -3.67 -14.38
N ALA A 67 -2.12 -3.90 -13.50
CA ALA A 67 -2.53 -2.96 -12.46
C ALA A 67 -1.43 -2.78 -11.41
N GLY A 68 -0.72 -3.85 -11.05
CA GLY A 68 0.43 -3.78 -10.13
C GLY A 68 1.67 -3.14 -10.76
N GLY A 69 1.77 -3.09 -12.10
CA GLY A 69 2.96 -2.60 -12.80
C GLY A 69 4.17 -3.54 -12.68
N TYR A 70 3.95 -4.85 -12.64
CA TYR A 70 5.05 -5.80 -12.55
C TYR A 70 4.78 -7.12 -13.27
N CYS A 71 5.86 -7.85 -13.52
CA CYS A 71 5.82 -9.24 -13.96
C CYS A 71 7.01 -10.02 -13.42
N LEU A 72 6.85 -11.33 -13.32
CA LEU A 72 7.89 -12.25 -12.88
C LEU A 72 7.67 -13.64 -13.49
N LEU A 73 8.62 -14.54 -13.28
CA LEU A 73 8.50 -15.96 -13.59
C LEU A 73 8.34 -16.77 -12.31
N VAL A 74 7.51 -17.80 -12.38
CA VAL A 74 7.39 -18.83 -11.35
C VAL A 74 7.49 -20.21 -12.01
N PRO A 75 7.80 -21.28 -11.28
CA PRO A 75 7.78 -22.64 -11.83
C PRO A 75 6.40 -22.98 -12.44
N ALA A 76 6.40 -23.68 -13.57
CA ALA A 76 5.17 -24.05 -14.29
C ALA A 76 4.25 -25.00 -13.48
N GLY A 77 4.79 -25.70 -12.48
CA GLY A 77 4.01 -26.59 -11.60
C GLY A 77 3.25 -25.88 -10.47
N MET A 78 3.47 -24.57 -10.28
CA MET A 78 2.73 -23.81 -9.26
C MET A 78 1.35 -23.40 -9.79
N THR A 79 0.38 -23.29 -8.89
CA THR A 79 -0.99 -22.92 -9.22
C THR A 79 -1.37 -21.59 -8.57
N LEU A 80 -2.12 -20.75 -9.30
CA LEU A 80 -2.67 -19.51 -8.76
C LEU A 80 -3.70 -19.86 -7.67
N ASN A 81 -3.46 -19.42 -6.44
CA ASN A 81 -4.37 -19.59 -5.33
C ASN A 81 -5.17 -18.31 -5.09
N ALA A 82 -6.26 -18.14 -5.85
CA ALA A 82 -7.16 -16.98 -5.71
C ALA A 82 -7.88 -16.92 -4.35
N ASN A 83 -7.94 -18.03 -3.62
CA ASN A 83 -8.63 -18.10 -2.33
C ASN A 83 -7.71 -17.69 -1.16
N TRP A 84 -6.39 -17.70 -1.34
CA TRP A 84 -5.43 -17.30 -0.30
C TRP A 84 -5.63 -15.83 0.12
N ASN A 85 -6.07 -15.00 -0.83
CA ASN A 85 -6.39 -13.59 -0.59
C ASN A 85 -7.55 -13.36 0.39
N SER A 86 -8.31 -14.41 0.76
CA SER A 86 -9.35 -14.30 1.79
C SER A 86 -8.80 -14.12 3.21
N TYR A 87 -7.55 -14.51 3.47
CA TYR A 87 -6.88 -14.32 4.76
C TYR A 87 -5.91 -13.13 4.79
N ASN A 88 -5.43 -12.71 3.62
CA ASN A 88 -4.54 -11.56 3.46
C ASN A 88 -5.09 -10.66 2.35
N THR A 89 -5.92 -9.68 2.74
CA THR A 89 -6.58 -8.75 1.81
C THR A 89 -5.60 -7.85 1.04
N ALA A 90 -4.32 -7.85 1.43
CA ALA A 90 -3.26 -7.09 0.77
C ALA A 90 -2.51 -7.90 -0.31
N ALA A 91 -2.79 -9.19 -0.45
CA ALA A 91 -2.12 -10.01 -1.46
C ALA A 91 -2.71 -9.79 -2.84
N ASP A 92 -1.83 -9.40 -3.77
CA ASP A 92 -2.19 -9.11 -5.14
C ASP A 92 -2.22 -10.41 -5.96
N VAL A 93 -1.15 -11.22 -5.88
CA VAL A 93 -1.14 -12.59 -6.40
C VAL A 93 -0.44 -13.56 -5.46
N VAL A 94 -0.95 -14.79 -5.40
CA VAL A 94 -0.35 -15.89 -4.63
C VAL A 94 -0.32 -17.14 -5.50
N TYR A 95 0.88 -17.68 -5.72
CA TYR A 95 1.09 -18.98 -6.35
C TYR A 95 1.56 -19.99 -5.30
N THR A 96 0.99 -21.19 -5.32
CA THR A 96 1.33 -22.27 -4.39
C THR A 96 1.70 -23.55 -5.12
N GLY A 97 2.63 -24.31 -4.53
CA GLY A 97 2.87 -25.71 -4.90
C GLY A 97 1.79 -26.66 -4.35
N ASP A 98 2.01 -27.96 -4.53
CA ASP A 98 1.13 -29.01 -3.98
C ASP A 98 0.98 -28.89 -2.47
N VAL A 99 -0.18 -29.31 -1.94
CA VAL A 99 -0.43 -29.38 -0.50
C VAL A 99 0.40 -30.51 0.11
N LEU A 100 1.21 -30.20 1.13
CA LEU A 100 2.07 -31.17 1.80
C LEU A 100 1.28 -32.22 2.61
N TYR A 101 0.15 -31.81 3.20
CA TYR A 101 -0.64 -32.63 4.10
C TYR A 101 -2.12 -32.61 3.69
N PRO A 102 -2.58 -33.57 2.86
CA PRO A 102 -3.96 -33.60 2.39
C PRO A 102 -5.01 -33.69 3.51
N ASP A 103 -4.64 -34.31 4.64
CA ASP A 103 -5.51 -34.46 5.83
C ASP A 103 -5.15 -33.49 6.96
N GLY A 104 -4.23 -32.54 6.72
CA GLY A 104 -3.68 -31.62 7.72
C GLY A 104 -4.02 -30.16 7.45
N PRO A 105 -3.38 -29.22 8.17
CA PRO A 105 -3.41 -27.80 7.80
C PRO A 105 -2.93 -27.67 6.34
N GLU A 106 -3.64 -26.87 5.54
CA GLU A 106 -3.37 -26.64 4.11
C GLU A 106 -2.04 -25.89 3.92
N SER A 107 -0.94 -26.60 4.12
CA SER A 107 0.43 -26.09 4.00
C SER A 107 0.93 -26.35 2.59
N PRO A 108 1.18 -25.30 1.77
CA PRO A 108 1.71 -25.50 0.44
C PRO A 108 3.19 -25.91 0.51
N SER A 109 3.63 -26.74 -0.43
CA SER A 109 5.03 -27.16 -0.58
C SER A 109 5.96 -26.05 -1.08
N ALA A 110 5.37 -25.02 -1.69
CA ALA A 110 6.04 -23.81 -2.17
C ALA A 110 5.06 -22.64 -2.16
N LEU A 111 5.58 -21.43 -2.00
CA LEU A 111 4.79 -20.20 -2.04
C LEU A 111 5.58 -19.11 -2.75
N VAL A 112 4.90 -18.39 -3.64
CA VAL A 112 5.32 -17.10 -4.20
C VAL A 112 4.13 -16.16 -4.06
N GLU A 113 4.25 -15.17 -3.20
CA GLU A 113 3.25 -14.14 -2.97
C GLU A 113 3.84 -12.79 -3.36
N VAL A 114 3.08 -11.98 -4.10
CA VAL A 114 3.43 -10.60 -4.37
C VAL A 114 2.34 -9.71 -3.82
N ASN A 115 2.74 -8.71 -3.02
CA ASN A 115 1.83 -7.70 -2.50
C ASN A 115 2.25 -6.33 -3.05
N VAL A 116 1.26 -5.57 -3.49
CA VAL A 116 1.41 -4.14 -3.82
C VAL A 116 0.77 -3.38 -2.68
N ILE A 117 1.60 -2.86 -1.77
CA ILE A 117 1.16 -2.25 -0.53
C ILE A 117 0.95 -0.75 -0.76
N GLY A 118 -0.31 -0.33 -0.69
CA GLY A 118 -0.78 1.00 -1.12
C GLY A 118 -0.97 1.07 -2.64
N ALA A 119 -1.84 1.98 -3.10
CA ALA A 119 -1.97 2.18 -4.54
C ALA A 119 -0.66 2.76 -5.13
N PRO A 120 -0.37 2.53 -6.42
CA PRO A 120 0.90 2.99 -6.96
C PRO A 120 1.09 4.49 -6.87
N GLY A 121 2.29 4.91 -6.49
CA GLY A 121 2.64 6.32 -6.35
C GLY A 121 2.27 6.96 -5.00
N ILE A 122 1.55 6.27 -4.11
CA ILE A 122 0.99 6.86 -2.89
C ILE A 122 2.02 7.01 -1.76
N VAL A 123 3.05 6.18 -1.77
CA VAL A 123 4.05 6.07 -0.71
C VAL A 123 5.15 7.13 -0.94
N THR A 124 4.78 8.41 -0.85
CA THR A 124 5.67 9.55 -1.11
C THR A 124 6.50 9.97 0.09
N GLU A 125 6.01 9.70 1.30
CA GLU A 125 6.60 10.17 2.57
C GLU A 125 7.26 9.05 3.39
N LEU A 126 7.17 7.80 2.95
CA LEU A 126 7.66 6.63 3.69
C LEU A 126 8.97 6.13 3.05
N THR A 127 10.01 5.98 3.86
CA THR A 127 11.21 5.27 3.42
C THR A 127 11.05 3.77 3.65
N LEU A 128 11.80 2.95 2.91
CA LEU A 128 11.81 1.50 3.11
C LEU A 128 12.23 1.17 4.56
N SER A 129 13.21 1.88 5.12
CA SER A 129 13.61 1.72 6.52
C SER A 129 12.51 2.08 7.51
N ASP A 130 11.76 3.17 7.28
CA ASP A 130 10.62 3.52 8.14
C ASP A 130 9.56 2.42 8.10
N TYR A 131 9.26 1.87 6.91
CA TYR A 131 8.31 0.77 6.80
C TYR A 131 8.79 -0.47 7.56
N ILE A 132 10.03 -0.93 7.31
CA ILE A 132 10.59 -2.11 7.97
C ILE A 132 10.67 -1.94 9.49
N ASN A 133 11.04 -0.75 9.99
CA ASN A 133 11.10 -0.49 11.43
C ASN A 133 9.73 -0.49 12.11
N ASN A 134 8.67 -0.22 11.33
CA ASN A 134 7.28 -0.27 11.80
C ASN A 134 6.59 -1.59 11.48
N LEU A 135 7.25 -2.54 10.81
CA LEU A 135 6.77 -3.90 10.68
C LEU A 135 6.77 -4.54 12.08
N ALA A 136 5.59 -4.59 12.70
CA ALA A 136 5.33 -5.35 13.91
C ALA A 136 4.14 -6.28 13.64
N GLY A 137 4.38 -7.59 13.78
CA GLY A 137 3.36 -8.61 13.57
C GLY A 137 2.86 -9.14 14.92
N PRO A 138 1.61 -9.64 14.99
CA PRO A 138 1.09 -10.26 16.21
C PRO A 138 1.90 -11.50 16.64
N MET A 139 2.70 -12.07 15.72
CA MET A 139 3.54 -13.25 15.96
C MET A 139 4.99 -12.93 16.37
N GLY A 140 5.34 -11.66 16.55
CA GLY A 140 6.64 -11.24 17.06
C GLY A 140 7.41 -10.30 16.11
N PRO A 141 8.66 -9.95 16.46
CA PRO A 141 9.47 -9.07 15.66
C PRO A 141 9.93 -9.76 14.38
N PHE A 142 9.95 -8.99 13.29
CA PHE A 142 10.59 -9.39 12.05
C PHE A 142 12.12 -9.40 12.21
N THR A 143 12.81 -10.26 11.46
CA THR A 143 14.27 -10.30 11.43
C THR A 143 14.77 -9.79 10.09
N VAL A 144 15.59 -8.74 10.09
CA VAL A 144 16.25 -8.27 8.87
C VAL A 144 17.45 -9.17 8.56
N GLU A 145 17.42 -9.85 7.42
CA GLU A 145 18.53 -10.71 6.94
C GLU A 145 19.64 -9.89 6.26
N GLY A 146 19.26 -8.82 5.54
CA GLY A 146 20.22 -7.97 4.82
C GLY A 146 19.59 -7.17 3.69
N GLU A 147 20.45 -6.60 2.85
CA GLU A 147 20.09 -5.81 1.67
C GLU A 147 20.25 -6.66 0.39
N THR A 148 19.45 -6.36 -0.64
CA THR A 148 19.49 -7.01 -1.95
C THR A 148 18.93 -6.07 -3.03
N THR A 149 18.66 -6.60 -4.22
CA THR A 149 17.88 -5.91 -5.25
C THR A 149 16.69 -6.77 -5.70
N LEU A 150 15.57 -6.12 -6.04
CA LEU A 150 14.44 -6.74 -6.73
C LEU A 150 14.17 -5.95 -8.00
N GLY A 151 14.18 -6.58 -9.18
CA GLY A 151 14.02 -5.87 -10.46
C GLY A 151 14.98 -4.69 -10.67
N GLY A 152 16.20 -4.79 -10.12
CA GLY A 152 17.21 -3.73 -10.15
C GLY A 152 16.98 -2.55 -9.20
N GLN A 153 15.97 -2.61 -8.33
CA GLN A 153 15.72 -1.63 -7.27
C GLN A 153 16.31 -2.12 -5.94
N ASP A 154 16.82 -1.21 -5.12
CA ASP A 154 17.34 -1.52 -3.78
C ASP A 154 16.23 -2.08 -2.89
N ALA A 155 16.51 -3.19 -2.23
CA ALA A 155 15.53 -3.95 -1.46
C ALA A 155 16.11 -4.46 -0.14
N VAL A 156 15.24 -4.81 0.80
CA VAL A 156 15.59 -5.40 2.09
C VAL A 156 14.97 -6.79 2.22
N ILE A 157 15.77 -7.75 2.69
CA ILE A 157 15.31 -9.10 2.98
C ILE A 157 14.93 -9.18 4.44
N VAL A 158 13.73 -9.68 4.69
CA VAL A 158 13.14 -9.84 6.02
C VAL A 158 12.59 -11.25 6.18
N ILE A 159 12.83 -11.84 7.34
CA ILE A 159 12.19 -13.07 7.79
C ILE A 159 11.03 -12.71 8.70
N GLU A 160 9.85 -13.11 8.26
CA GLU A 160 8.57 -12.87 8.91
C GLU A 160 8.27 -14.02 9.87
N PRO A 161 8.06 -13.76 11.17
CA PRO A 161 7.74 -14.82 12.10
C PRO A 161 6.35 -15.38 11.80
N GLY A 162 6.16 -16.67 12.03
CA GLY A 162 4.85 -17.31 11.91
C GLY A 162 4.94 -18.81 11.72
N MET A 163 3.77 -19.45 11.62
CA MET A 163 3.67 -20.91 11.41
C MET A 163 4.45 -21.38 10.17
N PHE A 164 4.48 -20.56 9.12
CA PHE A 164 5.21 -20.84 7.88
C PHE A 164 6.51 -20.06 7.71
N ALA A 165 6.82 -19.17 8.67
CA ALA A 165 7.90 -18.18 8.64
C ALA A 165 8.31 -17.72 7.23
N LEU A 166 7.80 -16.61 6.70
CA LEU A 166 8.06 -16.24 5.30
C LEU A 166 9.37 -15.48 5.13
N ARG A 167 10.00 -15.63 3.96
CA ARG A 167 11.09 -14.75 3.52
C ARG A 167 10.53 -13.70 2.56
N GLY A 168 10.47 -12.46 3.01
CA GLY A 168 9.99 -11.32 2.23
C GLY A 168 11.14 -10.46 1.71
N VAL A 169 11.04 -10.03 0.45
CA VAL A 169 11.89 -9.00 -0.16
C VAL A 169 11.03 -7.76 -0.37
N TYR A 170 11.40 -6.68 0.31
CA TYR A 170 10.66 -5.42 0.31
C TYR A 170 11.41 -4.37 -0.50
N THR A 171 10.74 -3.67 -1.39
CA THR A 171 11.34 -2.60 -2.20
C THR A 171 10.35 -1.48 -2.47
N LEU A 172 10.86 -0.25 -2.65
CA LEU A 172 10.07 0.87 -3.16
C LEU A 172 10.40 1.09 -4.63
N HIS A 173 9.37 1.17 -5.47
CA HIS A 173 9.52 1.54 -6.88
C HIS A 173 8.40 2.51 -7.27
N ASN A 174 8.77 3.68 -7.82
CA ASN A 174 7.83 4.76 -8.17
C ASN A 174 6.82 5.09 -7.05
N ASN A 175 7.31 5.23 -5.81
CA ASN A 175 6.47 5.50 -4.63
C ASN A 175 5.40 4.44 -4.36
N THR A 176 5.68 3.19 -4.72
CA THR A 176 4.85 2.03 -4.43
C THR A 176 5.70 1.01 -3.69
N LEU A 177 5.16 0.47 -2.60
CA LEU A 177 5.84 -0.58 -1.83
C LEU A 177 5.46 -1.94 -2.39
N TYR A 178 6.45 -2.71 -2.81
CA TYR A 178 6.28 -4.07 -3.28
C TYR A 178 6.88 -5.04 -2.29
N THR A 179 6.23 -6.18 -2.13
CA THR A 179 6.81 -7.32 -1.42
C THR A 179 6.76 -8.56 -2.30
N LEU A 180 7.87 -9.30 -2.32
CA LEU A 180 7.93 -10.66 -2.86
C LEU A 180 8.20 -11.60 -1.69
N ARG A 181 7.25 -12.48 -1.39
CA ARG A 181 7.32 -13.45 -0.29
C ARG A 181 7.47 -14.86 -0.82
N THR A 182 8.36 -15.64 -0.21
CA THR A 182 8.49 -17.07 -0.45
C THR A 182 8.59 -17.84 0.87
N LEU A 183 8.43 -19.16 0.80
CA LEU A 183 8.90 -20.01 1.89
C LEU A 183 10.44 -19.87 2.02
N PRO A 184 10.99 -19.99 3.24
CA PRO A 184 12.42 -19.87 3.47
C PRO A 184 13.14 -21.13 2.95
N PRO A 185 14.45 -21.03 2.67
CA PRO A 185 15.27 -22.17 2.22
C PRO A 185 15.24 -23.35 3.20
N ASP A 186 15.09 -23.06 4.50
CA ASP A 186 15.13 -24.05 5.59
C ASP A 186 13.74 -24.34 6.19
N ALA A 187 12.65 -24.24 5.39
CA ALA A 187 11.27 -24.40 5.86
C ALA A 187 10.93 -25.76 6.52
N GLY A 188 11.89 -26.69 6.61
CA GLY A 188 11.84 -27.90 7.41
C GLY A 188 12.20 -29.17 6.63
N GLU A 189 12.64 -30.21 7.35
CA GLU A 189 12.85 -31.55 6.78
C GLU A 189 11.53 -32.08 6.19
N GLY A 190 11.55 -32.46 4.90
CA GLY A 190 10.41 -33.11 4.23
C GLY A 190 9.69 -32.26 3.18
N THR A 191 10.13 -31.02 2.91
CA THR A 191 9.69 -30.27 1.73
C THR A 191 10.44 -30.82 0.49
N PRO A 192 9.75 -31.41 -0.51
CA PRO A 192 10.42 -31.98 -1.69
C PRO A 192 10.86 -30.91 -2.70
N VAL A 193 10.60 -29.63 -2.41
CA VAL A 193 10.75 -28.52 -3.36
C VAL A 193 11.90 -27.63 -2.94
N ASP A 194 12.75 -27.29 -3.90
CA ASP A 194 13.84 -26.33 -3.72
C ASP A 194 13.30 -24.89 -3.66
N THR A 195 12.96 -24.43 -2.46
CA THR A 195 12.43 -23.06 -2.24
C THR A 195 13.46 -21.98 -2.55
N THR A 196 14.77 -22.30 -2.49
CA THR A 196 15.84 -21.39 -2.91
C THR A 196 15.78 -21.13 -4.41
N ALA A 197 15.62 -22.18 -5.22
CA ALA A 197 15.49 -22.05 -6.66
C ALA A 197 14.23 -21.24 -7.05
N ILE A 198 13.13 -21.41 -6.33
CA ILE A 198 11.90 -20.63 -6.53
C ILE A 198 12.13 -19.16 -6.22
N TYR A 199 12.74 -18.87 -5.07
CA TYR A 199 13.10 -17.51 -4.66
C TYR A 199 13.99 -16.83 -5.72
N GLU A 200 15.07 -17.49 -6.14
CA GLU A 200 16.02 -16.94 -7.12
C GLU A 200 15.35 -16.73 -8.48
N LEU A 201 14.49 -17.65 -8.92
CA LEU A 201 13.73 -17.49 -10.16
C LEU A 201 12.81 -16.26 -10.08
N ALA A 202 11.96 -16.18 -9.04
CA ALA A 202 11.00 -15.10 -8.89
C ALA A 202 11.70 -13.74 -8.75
N SER A 203 12.71 -13.64 -7.87
CA SER A 203 13.40 -12.37 -7.60
C SER A 203 14.22 -11.85 -8.78
N ARG A 204 14.94 -12.72 -9.50
CA ARG A 204 15.76 -12.31 -10.66
C ARG A 204 14.95 -11.98 -11.90
N SER A 205 13.78 -12.59 -12.04
CA SER A 205 12.88 -12.34 -13.16
C SER A 205 11.93 -11.16 -12.89
N PHE A 206 11.81 -10.72 -11.64
CA PHE A 206 10.96 -9.61 -11.26
C PHE A 206 11.31 -8.37 -12.08
N THR A 207 10.32 -7.83 -12.79
CA THR A 207 10.48 -6.67 -13.66
C THR A 207 9.36 -5.69 -13.37
N PHE A 208 9.71 -4.42 -13.18
CA PHE A 208 8.75 -3.33 -13.04
C PHE A 208 8.43 -2.72 -14.39
N PHE A 209 7.20 -2.24 -14.53
CA PHE A 209 6.76 -1.38 -15.61
C PHE A 209 5.70 -0.39 -15.08
N THR A 210 5.34 0.61 -15.88
CA THR A 210 4.33 1.58 -15.47
C THR A 210 2.97 0.89 -15.32
N PRO A 211 2.34 0.93 -14.12
CA PRO A 211 1.01 0.39 -13.91
C PRO A 211 0.01 0.89 -14.95
N GLN A 212 -0.84 -0.01 -15.43
CA GLN A 212 -1.94 0.31 -16.34
C GLN A 212 -3.24 0.26 -15.55
N PHE A 213 -3.87 1.41 -15.39
CA PHE A 213 -5.19 1.56 -14.79
C PHE A 213 -6.08 2.31 -15.76
N ASP A 214 -7.33 1.87 -15.89
CA ASP A 214 -8.34 2.58 -16.68
C ASP A 214 -8.81 3.86 -15.95
N ASP A 215 -8.65 3.91 -14.63
CA ASP A 215 -9.12 4.98 -13.76
C ASP A 215 -7.98 5.87 -13.23
N GLU A 216 -8.32 7.14 -12.96
CA GLU A 216 -7.42 8.07 -12.26
C GLU A 216 -7.12 7.52 -10.86
N VAL A 217 -5.83 7.32 -10.54
CA VAL A 217 -5.41 6.87 -9.20
C VAL A 217 -5.83 7.92 -8.18
N ARG A 218 -6.71 7.52 -7.25
CA ARG A 218 -7.16 8.32 -6.12
C ARG A 218 -6.50 7.80 -4.85
N THR A 219 -5.89 8.69 -4.09
CA THR A 219 -5.39 8.35 -2.76
C THR A 219 -6.52 8.40 -1.74
N PRO A 220 -6.39 7.72 -0.58
CA PRO A 220 -7.31 7.94 0.53
C PRO A 220 -7.50 9.45 0.78
N ARG A 221 -6.43 10.24 0.84
CA ARG A 221 -6.51 11.70 1.05
C ARG A 221 -7.41 12.42 0.02
N ASP A 222 -7.52 11.92 -1.21
CA ASP A 222 -8.33 12.54 -2.26
C ASP A 222 -9.82 12.23 -2.16
N VAL A 223 -10.18 11.15 -1.45
CA VAL A 223 -11.56 10.64 -1.37
C VAL A 223 -12.10 10.56 0.05
N CYS A 224 -11.28 10.85 1.06
CA CYS A 224 -11.75 10.78 2.43
C CYS A 224 -12.85 11.80 2.69
N PRO A 225 -13.91 11.39 3.40
CA PRO A 225 -14.90 12.34 3.89
C PRO A 225 -14.26 13.35 4.85
N GLU A 226 -14.70 14.60 4.77
CA GLU A 226 -14.31 15.66 5.69
C GLU A 226 -14.87 15.38 7.11
N PRO A 227 -14.08 15.59 8.18
CA PRO A 227 -14.57 15.43 9.54
C PRO A 227 -15.56 16.55 9.92
N VAL A 228 -16.49 16.22 10.81
CA VAL A 228 -17.38 17.20 11.44
C VAL A 228 -16.73 17.68 12.73
N GLU A 229 -16.47 18.99 12.82
CA GLU A 229 -15.75 19.60 13.96
C GLU A 229 -16.39 19.20 15.30
N GLY A 230 -15.59 18.57 16.17
CA GLY A 230 -16.00 18.15 17.51
C GLY A 230 -16.81 16.86 17.58
N GLU A 231 -17.21 16.28 16.45
CA GLU A 231 -17.98 15.02 16.41
C GLU A 231 -17.15 13.87 15.86
N THR A 232 -16.44 14.11 14.75
CA THR A 232 -15.64 13.10 14.08
C THR A 232 -14.23 13.58 13.77
N GLN A 233 -13.35 12.62 13.55
CA GLN A 233 -12.03 12.80 12.99
C GLN A 233 -11.83 11.82 11.85
N VAL A 234 -10.94 12.15 10.92
CA VAL A 234 -10.58 11.26 9.82
C VAL A 234 -9.41 10.37 10.23
N PHE A 235 -9.54 9.06 10.02
CA PHE A 235 -8.42 8.14 10.00
C PHE A 235 -8.03 7.85 8.56
N ILE A 236 -6.74 7.94 8.26
CA ILE A 236 -6.20 7.67 6.92
C ILE A 236 -5.05 6.67 7.07
N SER A 237 -5.22 5.48 6.48
CA SER A 237 -4.10 4.56 6.27
C SER A 237 -3.73 4.56 4.79
N LEU A 238 -2.61 5.23 4.48
CA LEU A 238 -2.04 5.21 3.13
C LEU A 238 -1.53 3.81 2.76
N MET A 239 -1.09 3.04 3.76
CA MET A 239 -0.57 1.69 3.59
C MET A 239 -1.67 0.70 3.19
N ASP A 240 -2.84 0.80 3.82
CA ASP A 240 -3.97 -0.09 3.55
C ASP A 240 -4.88 0.46 2.44
N GLY A 241 -4.62 1.68 1.96
CA GLY A 241 -5.47 2.35 0.97
C GLY A 241 -6.87 2.67 1.48
N ILE A 242 -7.06 2.79 2.80
CA ILE A 242 -8.38 3.04 3.41
C ILE A 242 -8.41 4.39 4.13
N CYS A 243 -9.62 4.94 4.22
CA CYS A 243 -9.93 5.93 5.23
C CYS A 243 -11.40 5.93 5.61
N TYR A 244 -11.68 6.45 6.80
CA TYR A 244 -13.02 6.51 7.36
C TYR A 244 -13.09 7.58 8.45
N LEU A 245 -14.33 8.03 8.75
CA LEU A 245 -14.60 8.87 9.90
C LEU A 245 -14.72 7.99 11.15
N MET A 246 -14.11 8.47 12.24
CA MET A 246 -14.28 7.91 13.57
C MET A 246 -14.80 9.00 14.50
N PRO A 247 -15.44 8.66 15.63
CA PRO A 247 -15.76 9.64 16.65
C PRO A 247 -14.49 10.38 17.14
N ALA A 248 -14.64 11.66 17.49
CA ALA A 248 -13.52 12.53 17.85
C ALA A 248 -12.75 12.10 19.11
N ASP A 249 -13.34 11.25 19.94
CA ASP A 249 -12.76 10.73 21.19
C ASP A 249 -12.04 9.38 21.03
N PHE A 250 -12.00 8.82 19.81
CA PHE A 250 -11.22 7.62 19.50
C PHE A 250 -9.78 7.98 19.16
N MET A 251 -8.83 7.13 19.53
CA MET A 251 -7.43 7.30 19.13
C MET A 251 -6.86 5.94 18.70
N PRO A 252 -6.01 5.89 17.66
CA PRO A 252 -5.28 4.67 17.34
C PRO A 252 -4.51 4.19 18.58
N GLU A 253 -4.55 2.90 18.84
CA GLU A 253 -3.76 2.29 19.90
C GLU A 253 -2.30 2.22 19.45
N ALA A 254 -1.39 2.82 20.22
CA ALA A 254 0.03 2.85 19.87
C ALA A 254 0.66 1.45 19.70
N ALA A 255 0.08 0.42 20.31
CA ALA A 255 0.57 -0.95 20.27
C ALA A 255 -0.03 -1.79 19.12
N ALA A 256 -1.09 -1.32 18.46
CA ALA A 256 -1.74 -2.03 17.37
C ALA A 256 -2.35 -1.02 16.39
N SER A 257 -1.72 -0.87 15.22
CA SER A 257 -2.07 0.13 14.20
C SER A 257 -3.49 -0.01 13.64
N ASN A 258 -4.16 -1.14 13.88
CA ASN A 258 -5.54 -1.41 13.50
C ASN A 258 -6.52 -1.38 14.69
N TRP A 259 -6.06 -1.01 15.89
CA TRP A 259 -6.90 -0.93 17.09
C TRP A 259 -7.13 0.53 17.45
N TYR A 260 -8.30 0.80 18.03
CA TYR A 260 -8.69 2.13 18.46
C TYR A 260 -9.19 2.08 19.89
N VAL A 261 -8.77 3.04 20.69
CA VAL A 261 -9.16 3.23 22.07
C VAL A 261 -9.98 4.50 22.16
N GLY A 262 -11.21 4.41 22.68
CA GLY A 262 -12.09 5.57 22.86
C GLY A 262 -13.55 5.17 23.09
N GLY A 263 -14.41 6.16 23.20
CA GLY A 263 -15.84 5.98 23.42
C GLY A 263 -16.26 6.05 24.89
N PRO A 264 -17.58 6.01 25.15
CA PRO A 264 -18.10 5.95 26.51
C PRO A 264 -17.60 4.67 27.20
N ASP A 265 -17.16 4.80 28.46
CA ASP A 265 -16.85 3.66 29.32
C ASP A 265 -18.08 2.74 29.40
N LEU A 266 -17.97 1.56 28.77
CA LEU A 266 -19.03 0.56 28.74
C LEU A 266 -19.08 -0.28 30.05
N GLY A 267 -18.23 0.03 31.03
CA GLY A 267 -18.02 -0.75 32.26
C GLY A 267 -17.07 -1.93 32.04
N ASP A 268 -16.96 -2.81 33.04
CA ASP A 268 -16.14 -4.03 33.01
C ASP A 268 -16.64 -5.05 31.96
N VAL A 269 -16.40 -4.78 30.67
CA VAL A 269 -16.47 -5.76 29.59
C VAL A 269 -15.17 -6.56 29.60
N TRP A 270 -15.13 -7.60 30.44
CA TRP A 270 -14.12 -8.65 30.54
C TRP A 270 -12.64 -8.19 30.69
N PRO A 271 -11.92 -8.62 31.75
CA PRO A 271 -10.49 -8.29 31.88
C PRO A 271 -9.71 -8.97 30.75
N GLY A 272 -9.33 -8.18 29.73
CA GLY A 272 -8.53 -8.62 28.59
C GLY A 272 -9.09 -8.27 27.20
N SER A 273 -10.30 -7.71 27.09
CA SER A 273 -10.83 -7.22 25.81
C SER A 273 -10.87 -5.70 25.80
N PRO A 274 -9.98 -4.99 25.08
CA PRO A 274 -10.28 -3.60 24.73
C PRO A 274 -11.65 -3.57 24.06
N SER A 275 -12.47 -2.57 24.35
CA SER A 275 -13.79 -2.41 23.77
C SER A 275 -13.67 -2.35 22.25
N GLN A 276 -13.84 -3.49 21.58
CA GLN A 276 -13.72 -3.59 20.13
C GLN A 276 -14.94 -2.91 19.52
N VAL A 277 -14.77 -1.67 19.07
CA VAL A 277 -15.72 -1.06 18.15
C VAL A 277 -15.36 -1.57 16.76
N PHE A 278 -16.10 -2.58 16.32
CA PHE A 278 -16.11 -3.00 14.93
C PHE A 278 -16.81 -1.92 14.12
N ILE A 279 -16.03 -1.07 13.45
CA ILE A 279 -16.56 -0.23 12.39
C ILE A 279 -16.73 -1.15 11.18
N ALA A 280 -17.97 -1.55 10.91
CA ALA A 280 -18.30 -2.23 9.67
C ALA A 280 -18.09 -1.24 8.51
N ALA A 281 -17.14 -1.55 7.63
CA ALA A 281 -16.97 -0.88 6.34
C ALA A 281 -18.08 -1.33 5.37
#